data_AF-A0AAD7WFM6-F1
#
_entry.id   AF-A0AAD7WFM6-F1
#
_cell.length_a   1.000
_cell.length_b   1.000
_cell.length_c   1.000
_cell.angle_alpha   90.00
_cell.angle_beta   90.00
_cell.angle_gamma   90.00
#
_symmetry.space_group_name_H-M   'P 1'
#
loop_
_entity.id
_entity.type
_entity.pdbx_description
1 polymer ?
#
loop_
_entity_poly.entity_id
_entity_poly.type
_entity_poly.pdbx_seq_one_letter_code
_entity_poly.pdbx_strand_id
1 'polypeptide(L)'
;MKRLKSQLLDAVIKSMRSRFKDLENDKILQAAARLVDSREWPAEEADLASCGADHLRVITDHFADILDWVGCDRGQAKHQEWLSAKVVIKALPQV
;
A
#
# COMPACT_ATOMS: atom_id res chain seq x y z
N MET A 1 -33.66 -5.21 20.95
CA MET A 1 -32.56 -4.31 20.53
C MET A 1 -31.26 -5.02 20.15
N LYS A 2 -30.67 -5.89 20.98
CA LYS A 2 -29.39 -6.59 20.63
C LYS A 2 -29.42 -7.36 19.30
N ARG A 3 -30.52 -8.08 19.02
CA ARG A 3 -30.68 -8.88 17.79
C ARG A 3 -30.73 -8.03 16.51
N LEU A 4 -31.47 -6.91 16.55
CA LEU A 4 -31.57 -5.99 15.41
C LEU A 4 -30.23 -5.32 15.10
N LYS A 5 -29.49 -4.91 16.16
CA LYS A 5 -28.14 -4.35 16.01
C LYS A 5 -27.18 -5.36 15.36
N SER A 6 -27.23 -6.63 15.76
CA SER A 6 -26.41 -7.69 15.15
C SER A 6 -26.76 -7.91 13.68
N GLN A 7 -28.05 -7.99 13.35
CA GLN A 7 -28.51 -8.19 11.97
C GLN A 7 -28.11 -7.03 11.06
N LEU A 8 -28.19 -5.79 11.57
CA LEU A 8 -27.74 -4.61 10.82
C LEU A 8 -26.23 -4.66 10.58
N LEU A 9 -25.44 -5.00 11.60
CA LEU A 9 -23.98 -5.14 11.46
C LEU A 9 -23.61 -6.22 10.45
N ASP A 10 -24.26 -7.39 10.50
CA ASP A 10 -24.02 -8.48 9.57
C ASP A 10 -24.37 -8.07 8.12
N ALA A 11 -25.47 -7.35 7.93
CA ALA A 11 -25.86 -6.84 6.62
C ALA A 11 -24.85 -5.83 6.06
N VAL A 12 -24.34 -4.92 6.90
CA VAL A 12 -23.30 -3.96 6.52
C VAL A 12 -22.01 -4.68 6.17
N ILE A 13 -21.54 -5.62 7.00
CA ILE A 13 -20.32 -6.40 6.75
C ILE A 13 -20.44 -7.18 5.45
N LYS A 14 -21.58 -7.84 5.21
CA LYS A 14 -21.83 -8.59 3.98
C LYS A 14 -21.82 -7.68 2.75
N SER A 15 -22.45 -6.51 2.85
CA SER A 15 -22.46 -5.51 1.77
C SER A 15 -21.04 -5.04 1.45
N MET A 16 -20.25 -4.69 2.47
CA MET A 16 -18.85 -4.27 2.27
C MET A 16 -18.02 -5.40 1.63
N ARG A 17 -18.04 -6.62 2.19
CA ARG A 17 -17.31 -7.76 1.61
C ARG A 17 -17.68 -8.00 0.15
N SER A 18 -18.96 -7.92 -0.19
CA SER A 18 -19.40 -8.11 -1.58
C SER A 18 -18.89 -7.01 -2.52
N ARG A 19 -18.85 -5.75 -2.06
CA ARG A 19 -18.38 -4.61 -2.87
C ARG A 19 -16.88 -4.62 -3.10
N PHE A 20 -16.11 -5.11 -2.13
CA PHE A 20 -14.65 -5.12 -2.18
C PHE A 20 -14.05 -6.50 -2.52
N LYS A 21 -14.88 -7.51 -2.81
CA LYS A 21 -14.45 -8.89 -3.07
C LYS A 21 -13.35 -8.99 -4.13
N ASP A 22 -13.49 -8.23 -5.21
CA ASP A 22 -12.53 -8.28 -6.32
C ASP A 22 -11.24 -7.52 -5.99
N LEU A 23 -11.34 -6.53 -5.09
CA LEU A 23 -10.21 -5.74 -4.61
C LEU A 23 -9.39 -6.48 -3.56
N GLU A 24 -10.00 -7.41 -2.82
CA GLU A 24 -9.31 -8.25 -1.83
C GLU A 24 -8.20 -9.09 -2.44
N ASN A 25 -8.25 -9.40 -3.74
CA ASN A 25 -7.24 -10.20 -4.45
C ASN A 25 -6.45 -9.41 -5.49
N ASP A 26 -6.68 -8.10 -5.60
CA ASP A 26 -5.97 -7.27 -6.56
C ASP A 26 -4.53 -7.04 -6.07
N LYS A 27 -3.58 -7.64 -6.79
CA LYS A 27 -2.16 -7.60 -6.44
C LYS A 27 -1.58 -6.19 -6.49
N ILE A 28 -2.08 -5.33 -7.37
CA ILE A 28 -1.59 -3.96 -7.52
C ILE A 28 -2.11 -3.11 -6.37
N LEU A 29 -3.40 -3.23 -6.05
CA LEU A 29 -4.00 -2.52 -4.92
C LEU A 29 -3.38 -2.96 -3.59
N GLN A 30 -3.17 -4.26 -3.39
CA GLN A 30 -2.48 -4.78 -2.21
C GLN A 30 -1.05 -4.25 -2.09
N ALA A 31 -0.30 -4.26 -3.19
CA ALA A 31 1.05 -3.70 -3.23
C ALA A 31 1.04 -2.21 -2.89
N ALA A 32 0.14 -1.43 -3.49
CA ALA A 32 0.01 0.00 -3.25
C ALA A 32 -0.34 0.31 -1.79
N ALA A 33 -1.33 -0.40 -1.22
CA ALA A 33 -1.75 -0.22 0.16
C ALA A 33 -0.59 -0.46 1.14
N ARG A 34 0.14 -1.57 0.98
CA ARG A 34 1.29 -1.91 1.84
C ARG A 34 2.50 -1.01 1.65
N LEU A 35 2.65 -0.44 0.46
CA LEU A 35 3.75 0.47 0.18
C LEU A 35 3.60 1.78 0.96
N VAL A 36 2.37 2.30 1.07
CA VAL A 36 2.12 3.64 1.67
C VAL A 36 1.61 3.60 3.11
N ASP A 37 1.24 2.44 3.65
CA ASP A 37 0.77 2.32 5.02
C ASP A 37 1.93 2.33 6.03
N SER A 38 2.26 3.52 6.55
CA SER A 38 3.33 3.72 7.53
C SER A 38 3.13 2.96 8.84
N ARG A 39 1.92 2.50 9.15
CA ARG A 39 1.62 1.72 10.36
C ARG A 39 2.19 0.31 10.29
N GLU A 40 2.43 -0.21 9.08
CA GLU A 40 3.06 -1.50 8.85
C GLU A 40 4.59 -1.41 8.72
N TRP A 41 5.16 -0.20 8.76
CA TRP A 41 6.58 -0.01 8.57
C TRP A 41 7.39 -0.40 9.82
N PRO A 42 8.54 -1.06 9.65
CA PRO A 42 9.38 -1.46 10.77
C PRO A 42 10.00 -0.25 11.48
N ALA A 43 10.26 -0.42 12.78
CA ALA A 43 10.88 0.58 13.63
C ALA A 43 12.37 0.79 13.31
N GLU A 44 13.07 -0.27 12.92
CA GLU A 44 14.49 -0.22 12.59
C GLU A 44 14.71 0.37 11.19
N GLU A 45 15.69 1.26 11.06
CA GLU A 45 15.99 1.97 9.81
C GLU A 45 16.52 1.03 8.72
N ALA A 46 17.33 0.04 9.10
CA ALA A 46 17.84 -0.99 8.18
C ALA A 46 16.71 -1.85 7.57
N ASP A 47 15.70 -2.18 8.37
CA ASP A 47 14.53 -2.92 7.90
C ASP A 47 13.58 -2.02 7.10
N LEU A 48 13.48 -0.74 7.47
CA LEU A 48 12.68 0.24 6.75
C LEU A 48 13.20 0.44 5.33
N ALA A 49 14.51 0.45 5.13
CA ALA A 49 15.15 0.58 3.83
C ALA A 49 14.65 -0.47 2.82
N SER A 50 14.59 -1.73 3.25
CA SER A 50 14.15 -2.85 2.41
C SER A 50 12.62 -3.07 2.41
N CYS A 51 11.90 -2.51 3.39
CA CYS A 51 10.46 -2.61 3.49
C CYS A 51 9.75 -2.11 2.22
N GLY A 52 8.87 -2.94 1.67
CA GLY A 52 8.07 -2.59 0.49
C GLY A 52 8.81 -2.62 -0.85
N ALA A 53 10.07 -3.09 -0.90
CA ALA A 53 10.81 -3.21 -2.16
C ALA A 53 10.07 -4.10 -3.19
N ASP A 54 9.52 -5.22 -2.74
CA ASP A 54 8.71 -6.10 -3.60
C ASP A 54 7.41 -5.45 -4.06
N HIS A 55 6.73 -4.72 -3.18
CA HIS A 55 5.51 -3.99 -3.53
C HIS A 55 5.79 -2.87 -4.55
N LEU A 56 6.89 -2.12 -4.35
CA LEU A 56 7.32 -1.10 -5.29
C LEU A 56 7.66 -1.70 -6.65
N ARG A 57 8.36 -2.85 -6.67
CA ARG A 57 8.62 -3.60 -7.90
C ARG A 57 7.32 -3.98 -8.62
N VAL A 58 6.35 -4.55 -7.91
CA VAL A 58 5.04 -4.92 -8.50
C VAL A 58 4.36 -3.73 -9.17
N ILE A 59 4.34 -2.56 -8.52
CA ILE A 59 3.69 -1.35 -9.04
C ILE A 59 4.46 -0.79 -10.25
N THR A 60 5.78 -0.64 -10.12
CA THR A 60 6.61 -0.06 -11.17
C THR A 60 6.72 -0.96 -12.40
N ASP A 61 6.66 -2.27 -12.23
CA ASP A 61 6.65 -3.22 -13.35
C ASP A 61 5.26 -3.24 -14.02
N HIS A 62 4.17 -3.11 -13.25
CA HIS A 62 2.81 -3.02 -13.81
C HIS A 62 2.59 -1.74 -14.63
N PHE A 63 3.12 -0.61 -14.17
CA PHE A 63 3.02 0.68 -14.86
C PHE A 63 4.26 1.01 -15.70
N ALA A 64 5.05 0.00 -16.07
CA ALA A 64 6.31 0.14 -16.78
C ALA A 64 6.21 1.07 -18.00
N ASP A 65 5.23 0.83 -18.87
CA ASP A 65 5.04 1.58 -20.11
C ASP A 65 4.73 3.07 -19.86
N ILE A 66 3.91 3.35 -18.85
CA ILE A 66 3.55 4.73 -18.48
C ILE A 66 4.77 5.45 -17.88
N LEU A 67 5.52 4.76 -17.01
CA LEU A 67 6.71 5.30 -16.38
C LEU A 67 7.81 5.58 -17.41
N ASP A 68 8.02 4.68 -18.37
CA ASP A 68 8.99 4.88 -19.45
C ASP A 68 8.56 6.04 -20.37
N TRP A 69 7.27 6.15 -20.67
CA TRP A 69 6.73 7.24 -21.49
C TRP A 69 6.95 8.63 -20.88
N VAL A 70 6.82 8.77 -19.56
CA VAL A 70 7.06 10.04 -18.85
C VAL A 70 8.55 10.28 -18.52
N GLY A 71 9.44 9.37 -18.91
CA GLY A 71 10.88 9.47 -18.64
C GLY A 71 11.25 9.23 -17.17
N CYS A 72 10.47 8.44 -16.43
CA CYS A 72 10.79 8.07 -15.07
C CYS A 72 11.97 7.09 -15.03
N ASP A 73 13.05 7.45 -14.34
CA ASP A 73 14.12 6.51 -14.03
C ASP A 73 13.65 5.54 -12.92
N ARG A 74 13.14 4.38 -13.35
CA ARG A 74 12.67 3.34 -12.44
C ARG A 74 13.77 2.82 -11.51
N GLY A 75 15.04 2.85 -11.93
CA GLY A 75 16.17 2.43 -11.09
C GLY A 75 16.42 3.42 -9.96
N GLN A 76 16.47 4.70 -10.28
CA GLN A 76 16.59 5.78 -9.30
C GLN A 76 15.40 5.80 -8.33
N ALA A 77 14.18 5.66 -8.84
CA ALA A 77 12.97 5.59 -8.03
C ALA A 77 12.99 4.40 -7.04
N LYS A 78 13.40 3.21 -7.53
CA LYS A 78 13.49 1.97 -6.73
C LYS A 78 14.57 2.01 -5.65
N HIS A 79 15.74 2.55 -5.96
CA HIS A 79 16.93 2.38 -5.13
C HIS A 79 17.33 3.60 -4.31
N GLN A 80 16.85 4.79 -4.65
CA GLN A 80 17.21 6.03 -3.95
C GLN A 80 15.98 6.78 -3.44
N GLU A 81 15.08 7.18 -4.34
CA GLU A 81 14.04 8.14 -4.00
C GLU A 81 13.02 7.57 -3.00
N TRP A 82 12.59 6.32 -3.22
CA TRP A 82 11.64 5.67 -2.31
C TRP A 82 12.21 5.48 -0.90
N LEU A 83 13.49 5.13 -0.81
CA LEU A 83 14.17 4.95 0.47
C LEU A 83 14.25 6.27 1.24
N SER A 84 14.67 7.35 0.57
CA SER A 84 14.70 8.68 1.15
C SER A 84 13.31 9.17 1.57
N ALA A 85 12.28 8.91 0.76
CA ALA A 85 10.90 9.29 1.06
C ALA A 85 10.38 8.61 2.34
N LYS A 86 10.63 7.31 2.53
CA LYS A 86 10.19 6.57 3.73
C LYS A 86 10.77 7.13 5.03
N VAL A 87 12.05 7.50 5.02
CA VAL A 87 12.71 8.11 6.19
C VAL A 87 12.04 9.43 6.56
N VAL A 88 11.76 10.28 5.56
CA VAL A 88 11.07 11.56 5.77
C VAL A 88 9.65 11.34 6.29
N ILE A 89 8.87 10.44 5.66
CA ILE A 89 7.48 10.17 6.05
C ILE A 89 7.40 9.67 7.50
N LYS A 90 8.33 8.82 7.92
CA LYS A 90 8.35 8.31 9.30
C LYS A 90 8.69 9.38 10.33
N ALA A 91 9.48 10.38 9.95
CA ALA A 91 9.80 11.52 10.82
C ALA A 91 8.65 12.53 10.96
N LEU A 92 7.62 12.46 10.11
CA LEU A 92 6.46 13.33 10.21
C LEU A 92 5.58 12.96 11.42
N PRO A 93 4.94 13.94 12.08
CA PRO A 93 3.95 13.67 13.12
C PRO A 93 2.82 12.81 12.55
N GLN A 94 2.58 11.64 13.16
CA GLN A 94 1.45 10.80 12.79
C GLN A 94 0.16 11.43 13.36
N VAL A 95 -0.83 11.70 12.50
CA VAL A 95 -2.12 12.31 12.87
C VAL A 95 -3.09 11.27 13.43
#